data_AF-A0A519M1V0-F1
#
_entry.id   AF-A0A519M1V0-F1
#
_cell.length_a   1.000
_cell.length_b   1.000
_cell.length_c   1.000
_cell.angle_alpha   90.00
_cell.angle_beta   90.00
_cell.angle_gamma   90.00
#
_symmetry.space_group_name_H-M   'P 1'
#
loop_
_entity.id
_entity.type
_entity.pdbx_description
1 polymer ?
#
loop_
_entity_poly.entity_id
_entity_poly.type
_entity_poly.pdbx_seq_one_letter_code
_entity_poly.pdbx_strand_id
1 'polypeptide(L)'
;VKEFIFSRRLAKIAADLMEVEGARLYHDQALFKEGGGGITPWHADQYYWPLETDKTVTAWIPLQATPLEMGPLEFSAGSHRIVEGRELEIGDESEKVIQEKLRVTDFEHIIEPFDAGEVSFHSGWIFHRAGANSTNDMRKVMTVIYMDRDMILKEPENKNQINDWNTWCPGAKVGEVINSPINPILYQP
;
A
#
# COMPACT_ATOMS: atom_id res chain seq x y z
N VAL A 1 8.84 2.07 17.68
CA VAL A 1 8.14 2.38 16.41
C VAL A 1 9.12 2.90 15.36
N LYS A 2 9.75 4.08 15.53
CA LYS A 2 10.66 4.65 14.51
C LYS A 2 11.74 3.69 14.00
N GLU A 3 12.44 2.99 14.89
CA GLU A 3 13.45 1.98 14.50
C GLU A 3 12.90 0.91 13.54
N PHE A 4 11.67 0.46 13.77
CA PHE A 4 11.00 -0.53 12.95
C PHE A 4 10.62 0.03 11.57
N ILE A 5 10.02 1.23 11.53
CA ILE A 5 9.64 1.91 10.28
C ILE A 5 10.88 2.26 9.44
N PHE A 6 11.97 2.68 10.11
CA PHE A 6 13.22 3.11 9.47
C PHE A 6 14.16 1.92 9.21
N SER A 7 13.64 0.69 9.20
CA SER A 7 14.42 -0.51 8.93
C SER A 7 15.10 -0.40 7.56
N ARG A 8 16.42 -0.22 7.57
CA ARG A 8 17.24 -0.21 6.34
C ARG A 8 17.08 -1.52 5.56
N ARG A 9 16.83 -2.64 6.23
CA ARG A 9 16.61 -3.94 5.59
C ARG A 9 15.32 -3.94 4.77
N LEU A 10 14.21 -3.46 5.33
CA LEU A 10 12.93 -3.38 4.61
C LEU A 10 13.01 -2.36 3.47
N ALA A 11 13.61 -1.20 3.72
CA ALA A 11 13.81 -0.19 2.69
C ALA A 11 14.70 -0.66 1.54
N LYS A 12 15.74 -1.47 1.82
CA LYS A 12 16.54 -2.11 0.77
C LYS A 12 15.70 -3.07 -0.07
N ILE A 13 14.93 -3.96 0.57
CA ILE A 13 14.05 -4.90 -0.15
C ILE A 13 13.07 -4.13 -1.02
N ALA A 14 12.47 -3.05 -0.51
CA ALA A 14 11.58 -2.20 -1.29
C ALA A 14 12.30 -1.55 -2.49
N ALA A 15 13.51 -1.03 -2.32
CA ALA A 15 14.31 -0.47 -3.41
C ALA A 15 14.62 -1.53 -4.48
N ASP A 16 15.03 -2.73 -4.06
CA ASP A 16 15.30 -3.86 -4.96
C ASP A 16 14.03 -4.26 -5.74
N LEU A 17 12.86 -4.34 -5.07
CA LEU A 17 11.57 -4.67 -5.69
C LEU A 17 11.07 -3.60 -6.66
N MET A 18 11.32 -2.32 -6.36
CA MET A 18 11.02 -1.21 -7.27
C MET A 18 12.02 -1.12 -8.43
N GLU A 19 13.16 -1.82 -8.35
CA GLU A 19 14.28 -1.67 -9.29
C GLU A 19 14.80 -0.22 -9.35
N VAL A 20 14.94 0.40 -8.17
CA VAL A 20 15.45 1.77 -8.03
C VAL A 20 16.70 1.79 -7.17
N GLU A 21 17.47 2.85 -7.31
CA GLU A 21 18.73 2.98 -6.61
C GLU A 21 18.52 3.22 -5.10
N GLY A 22 17.40 3.77 -4.66
CA GLY A 22 17.14 4.02 -3.23
C GLY A 22 15.67 4.25 -2.93
N ALA A 23 15.32 4.14 -1.64
CA ALA A 23 13.94 4.25 -1.19
C ALA A 23 13.79 5.32 -0.11
N ARG A 24 12.71 6.10 -0.22
CA ARG A 24 12.21 7.02 0.81
C ARG A 24 11.00 6.46 1.50
N LEU A 25 10.79 6.88 2.74
CA LEU A 25 9.49 6.76 3.39
C LEU A 25 8.48 7.67 2.70
N TYR A 26 7.37 7.12 2.23
CA TYR A 26 6.20 7.91 1.85
C TYR A 26 5.32 8.14 3.06
N HIS A 27 4.84 7.06 3.69
CA HIS A 27 3.96 7.11 4.86
C HIS A 27 3.99 5.75 5.60
N ASP A 28 3.69 5.75 6.90
CA ASP A 28 3.48 4.55 7.70
C ASP A 28 2.15 4.60 8.46
N GLN A 29 1.48 3.45 8.59
CA GLN A 29 0.17 3.38 9.23
C GLN A 29 0.01 2.12 10.07
N ALA A 30 -0.47 2.29 11.31
CA ALA A 30 -0.94 1.17 12.11
C ALA A 30 -2.41 0.89 11.78
N LEU A 31 -2.69 -0.32 11.32
CA LEU A 31 -4.03 -0.77 10.93
C LEU A 31 -4.55 -1.82 11.90
N PHE A 32 -5.69 -1.51 12.51
CA PHE A 32 -6.37 -2.37 13.47
C PHE A 32 -7.72 -2.79 12.91
N LYS A 33 -8.00 -4.09 12.90
CA LYS A 33 -9.32 -4.64 12.56
C LYS A 33 -9.84 -5.41 13.76
N GLU A 34 -10.89 -4.89 14.38
CA GLU A 34 -11.53 -5.51 15.55
C GLU A 34 -12.09 -6.90 15.22
N GLY A 35 -12.33 -7.72 16.25
CA GLY A 35 -13.06 -8.97 16.09
C GLY A 35 -14.48 -8.70 15.59
N GLY A 36 -14.93 -9.43 14.56
CA GLY A 36 -16.16 -9.13 13.84
C GLY A 36 -16.06 -7.97 12.84
N GLY A 37 -14.89 -7.36 12.66
CA GLY A 37 -14.67 -6.26 11.72
C GLY A 37 -14.89 -6.68 10.27
N GLY A 38 -15.58 -5.82 9.51
CA GLY A 38 -15.90 -6.06 8.09
C GLY A 38 -14.70 -6.09 7.15
N ILE A 39 -14.97 -6.28 5.86
CA ILE A 39 -13.94 -6.29 4.82
C ILE A 39 -13.28 -4.92 4.65
N THR A 40 -12.07 -4.93 4.10
CA THR A 40 -11.53 -3.77 3.40
C THR A 40 -11.83 -4.00 1.91
N PRO A 41 -12.56 -3.11 1.21
CA PRO A 41 -12.91 -3.28 -0.21
C PRO A 41 -11.70 -3.42 -1.14
N TRP A 42 -11.93 -3.97 -2.34
CA TRP A 42 -10.95 -3.90 -3.44
C TRP A 42 -10.57 -2.45 -3.77
N HIS A 43 -9.26 -2.16 -3.81
CA HIS A 43 -8.73 -0.85 -4.17
C HIS A 43 -7.26 -0.96 -4.63
N ALA A 44 -6.72 0.15 -5.13
CA ALA A 44 -5.31 0.33 -5.41
C ALA A 44 -4.82 1.58 -4.67
N ASP A 45 -3.75 1.44 -3.88
CA ASP A 45 -3.26 2.52 -3.01
C ASP A 45 -2.79 3.74 -3.82
N GLN A 46 -2.20 3.52 -5.00
CA GLN A 46 -1.65 4.58 -5.84
C GLN A 46 -2.70 5.59 -6.34
N TYR A 47 -4.00 5.25 -6.28
CA TYR A 47 -5.09 6.21 -6.50
C TYR A 47 -4.95 7.48 -5.63
N TYR A 48 -4.48 7.29 -4.38
CA TYR A 48 -4.36 8.33 -3.36
C TYR A 48 -3.06 9.14 -3.48
N TRP A 49 -2.04 8.62 -4.17
CA TRP A 49 -0.70 9.20 -4.09
C TRP A 49 -0.38 10.09 -5.31
N PRO A 50 -0.07 11.40 -5.12
CA PRO A 50 0.34 12.31 -6.19
C PRO A 50 1.80 12.10 -6.60
N LEU A 51 2.13 10.88 -7.02
CA LEU A 51 3.49 10.47 -7.40
C LEU A 51 3.58 10.26 -8.91
N GLU A 52 4.68 10.73 -9.53
CA GLU A 52 4.84 10.75 -10.98
C GLU A 52 4.96 9.34 -11.61
N THR A 53 5.52 8.37 -10.88
CA THR A 53 5.73 7.00 -11.36
C THR A 53 5.09 5.97 -10.44
N ASP A 54 5.03 4.71 -10.88
CA ASP A 54 4.57 3.56 -10.12
C ASP A 54 5.67 2.88 -9.28
N LYS A 55 6.83 3.54 -9.14
CA LYS A 55 7.95 3.10 -8.30
C LYS A 55 7.63 3.34 -6.82
N THR A 56 6.66 2.56 -6.35
CA THR A 56 6.11 2.57 -5.00
C THR A 56 5.78 1.14 -4.55
N VAL A 57 5.97 0.87 -3.26
CA VAL A 57 5.61 -0.42 -2.65
C VAL A 57 5.16 -0.22 -1.23
N THR A 58 4.08 -0.90 -0.87
CA THR A 58 3.64 -1.02 0.53
C THR A 58 4.21 -2.31 1.11
N ALA A 59 4.95 -2.19 2.21
CA ALA A 59 5.25 -3.32 3.09
C ALA A 59 4.12 -3.46 4.10
N TRP A 60 3.42 -4.59 4.12
CA TRP A 60 2.37 -4.91 5.07
C TRP A 60 2.90 -5.96 6.05
N ILE A 61 2.95 -5.60 7.32
CA ILE A 61 3.66 -6.36 8.35
C ILE A 61 2.69 -6.69 9.49
N PRO A 62 2.17 -7.93 9.56
CA PRO A 62 1.31 -8.34 10.65
C PRO A 62 2.11 -8.39 11.95
N LEU A 63 1.53 -7.87 13.03
CA LEU A 63 2.17 -7.83 14.36
C LEU A 63 1.90 -9.09 15.18
N GLN A 64 1.31 -10.10 14.55
CA GLN A 64 1.00 -11.43 15.07
C GLN A 64 0.82 -12.41 13.91
N ALA A 65 0.68 -13.71 14.20
CA ALA A 65 0.15 -14.64 13.22
C ALA A 65 -1.27 -14.20 12.80
N THR A 66 -1.54 -14.21 11.49
CA THR A 66 -2.80 -13.79 10.89
C THR A 66 -3.34 -14.95 10.07
N PRO A 67 -4.07 -15.88 10.71
CA PRO A 67 -4.74 -16.95 9.98
C PRO A 67 -5.88 -16.38 9.11
N LEU A 68 -6.42 -17.20 8.20
CA LEU A 68 -7.41 -16.74 7.21
C LEU A 68 -8.65 -16.11 7.86
N GLU A 69 -9.10 -16.64 9.00
CA GLU A 69 -10.24 -16.12 9.76
C GLU A 69 -10.02 -14.71 10.33
N MET A 70 -8.77 -14.25 10.47
CA MET A 70 -8.48 -12.85 10.86
C MET A 70 -8.56 -11.88 9.68
N GLY A 71 -8.85 -12.38 8.48
CA GLY A 71 -8.99 -11.59 7.26
C GLY A 71 -7.66 -10.98 6.82
N PRO A 72 -6.67 -11.77 6.37
CA PRO A 72 -5.42 -11.25 5.80
C PRO A 72 -5.67 -10.47 4.51
N LEU A 73 -4.58 -9.97 3.90
CA LEU A 73 -4.66 -9.38 2.57
C LEU A 73 -5.05 -10.42 1.53
N GLU A 74 -5.82 -9.98 0.54
CA GLU A 74 -6.14 -10.73 -0.68
C GLU A 74 -5.72 -9.88 -1.89
N PHE A 75 -5.11 -10.50 -2.89
CA PHE A 75 -4.52 -9.83 -4.03
C PHE A 75 -5.06 -10.37 -5.34
N SER A 76 -5.19 -9.50 -6.33
CA SER A 76 -5.33 -9.92 -7.72
C SER A 76 -3.96 -9.86 -8.43
N ALA A 77 -3.34 -11.03 -8.59
CA ALA A 77 -1.98 -11.11 -9.09
C ALA A 77 -1.92 -10.64 -10.56
N GLY A 78 -0.99 -9.74 -10.86
CA GLY A 78 -0.83 -9.17 -12.20
C GLY A 78 -1.80 -8.03 -12.55
N SER A 79 -2.72 -7.67 -11.65
CA SER A 79 -3.73 -6.63 -11.93
C SER A 79 -3.16 -5.21 -12.07
N HIS A 80 -1.91 -4.99 -11.63
CA HIS A 80 -1.18 -3.73 -11.86
C HIS A 80 -0.97 -3.38 -13.36
N ARG A 81 -1.41 -4.25 -14.28
CA ARG A 81 -1.36 -4.05 -15.73
C ARG A 81 -2.64 -3.47 -16.32
N ILE A 82 -3.76 -3.50 -15.60
CA ILE A 82 -5.04 -2.94 -16.08
C ILE A 82 -5.25 -1.53 -15.56
N VAL A 83 -5.87 -0.67 -16.37
CA VAL A 83 -6.06 0.76 -16.05
C VAL A 83 -7.45 1.03 -15.48
N GLU A 84 -8.45 0.27 -15.90
CA GLU A 84 -9.84 0.47 -15.48
C GLU A 84 -10.04 0.20 -13.99
N GLY A 85 -10.76 1.09 -13.30
CA GLY A 85 -11.05 0.98 -11.87
C GLY A 85 -9.98 1.61 -10.97
N ARG A 86 -8.86 2.11 -11.54
CA ARG A 86 -7.83 2.84 -10.78
C ARG A 86 -8.29 4.19 -10.27
N GLU A 87 -9.35 4.73 -10.84
CA GLU A 87 -9.98 6.00 -10.49
C GLU A 87 -10.96 5.91 -9.30
N LEU A 88 -11.19 4.70 -8.78
CA LEU A 88 -12.20 4.44 -7.75
C LEU A 88 -11.62 4.61 -6.34
N GLU A 89 -12.29 5.44 -5.55
CA GLU A 89 -12.07 5.54 -4.11
C GLU A 89 -12.54 4.26 -3.41
N ILE A 90 -11.79 3.80 -2.40
CA ILE A 90 -12.15 2.60 -1.62
C ILE A 90 -13.56 2.72 -1.02
N GLY A 91 -14.38 1.70 -1.25
CA GLY A 91 -15.77 1.67 -0.83
C GLY A 91 -16.61 0.62 -1.57
N ASP A 92 -17.92 0.62 -1.33
CA ASP A 92 -18.85 -0.37 -1.90
C ASP A 92 -18.85 -0.39 -3.44
N GLU A 93 -18.69 0.78 -4.08
CA GLU A 93 -18.59 0.88 -5.54
C GLU A 93 -17.31 0.21 -6.06
N SER A 94 -16.15 0.52 -5.45
CA SER A 94 -14.88 -0.11 -5.80
C SER A 94 -14.91 -1.63 -5.61
N GLU A 95 -15.50 -2.13 -4.52
CA GLU A 95 -15.66 -3.57 -4.28
C GLU A 95 -16.41 -4.21 -5.46
N LYS A 96 -17.57 -3.65 -5.83
CA LYS A 96 -18.42 -4.23 -6.86
C LYS A 96 -17.78 -4.18 -8.24
N VAL A 97 -17.30 -3.00 -8.66
CA VAL A 97 -16.79 -2.77 -10.03
C VAL A 97 -15.48 -3.51 -10.25
N ILE A 98 -14.55 -3.43 -9.29
CA ILE A 98 -13.25 -4.10 -9.42
C ILE A 98 -13.44 -5.61 -9.35
N GLN A 99 -14.26 -6.14 -8.42
CA GLN A 99 -14.51 -7.59 -8.34
C GLN A 99 -15.07 -8.16 -9.66
N GLU A 100 -16.03 -7.47 -10.28
CA GLU A 100 -16.59 -7.90 -11.57
C GLU A 100 -15.52 -7.94 -12.66
N LYS A 101 -14.68 -6.89 -12.74
CA LYS A 101 -13.60 -6.82 -13.73
C LYS A 101 -12.55 -7.90 -13.53
N LEU A 102 -12.08 -8.09 -12.29
CA LEU A 102 -11.05 -9.06 -11.96
C LEU A 102 -11.48 -10.48 -12.31
N ARG A 103 -12.77 -10.79 -12.11
CA ARG A 103 -13.39 -12.07 -12.53
C ARG A 103 -13.40 -12.25 -14.05
N VAL A 104 -13.61 -11.18 -14.83
CA VAL A 104 -13.63 -11.25 -16.31
C VAL A 104 -12.21 -11.39 -16.88
N THR A 105 -11.22 -10.78 -16.24
CA THR A 105 -9.82 -10.81 -16.69
C THR A 105 -9.07 -12.09 -16.29
N ASP A 106 -9.68 -12.95 -15.48
CA ASP A 106 -9.10 -14.22 -14.99
C ASP A 106 -7.74 -14.04 -14.30
N PHE A 107 -7.57 -12.93 -13.58
CA PHE A 107 -6.39 -12.75 -12.73
C PHE A 107 -6.47 -13.68 -11.53
N GLU A 108 -5.34 -14.30 -11.20
CA GLU A 108 -5.25 -15.17 -10.04
C GLU A 108 -5.55 -14.40 -8.76
N HIS A 109 -6.51 -14.90 -7.99
CA HIS A 109 -6.84 -14.36 -6.67
C HIS A 109 -6.03 -15.09 -5.61
N ILE A 110 -5.09 -14.38 -4.99
CA ILE A 110 -4.16 -14.93 -3.99
C ILE A 110 -4.58 -14.46 -2.59
N ILE A 111 -4.76 -15.40 -1.68
CA ILE A 111 -4.98 -15.17 -0.26
C ILE A 111 -4.26 -16.25 0.54
N GLU A 112 -3.43 -15.84 1.48
CA GLU A 112 -2.65 -16.74 2.33
C GLU A 112 -2.64 -16.24 3.79
N PRO A 113 -2.56 -17.16 4.78
CA PRO A 113 -2.28 -16.76 6.15
C PRO A 113 -0.85 -16.24 6.28
N PHE A 114 -0.61 -15.47 7.33
CA PHE A 114 0.74 -14.98 7.66
C PHE A 114 1.19 -15.50 9.02
N ASP A 115 2.44 -15.94 9.11
CA ASP A 115 3.11 -16.17 10.38
C ASP A 115 3.70 -14.86 10.95
N ALA A 116 3.92 -14.84 12.26
CA ALA A 116 4.55 -13.69 12.91
C ALA A 116 5.98 -13.49 12.38
N GLY A 117 6.26 -12.30 11.84
CA GLY A 117 7.56 -11.95 11.27
C GLY A 117 7.62 -12.04 9.74
N GLU A 118 6.58 -12.55 9.09
CA GLU A 118 6.42 -12.44 7.65
C GLU A 118 6.06 -11.02 7.22
N VAL A 119 6.35 -10.69 5.96
CA VAL A 119 6.08 -9.38 5.38
C VAL A 119 5.58 -9.57 3.96
N SER A 120 4.42 -9.00 3.64
CA SER A 120 3.97 -8.86 2.26
C SER A 120 4.48 -7.55 1.68
N PHE A 121 4.86 -7.56 0.41
CA PHE A 121 5.13 -6.35 -0.36
C PHE A 121 4.21 -6.31 -1.57
N HIS A 122 3.55 -5.18 -1.82
CA HIS A 122 2.72 -5.00 -3.01
C HIS A 122 2.92 -3.62 -3.64
N SER A 123 2.95 -3.58 -4.96
CA SER A 123 2.99 -2.33 -5.73
C SER A 123 1.70 -1.53 -5.52
N GLY A 124 1.79 -0.20 -5.56
CA GLY A 124 0.63 0.67 -5.38
C GLY A 124 -0.52 0.45 -6.37
N TRP A 125 -0.25 -0.12 -7.55
CA TRP A 125 -1.28 -0.45 -8.55
C TRP A 125 -1.81 -1.89 -8.49
N ILE A 126 -1.29 -2.74 -7.60
CA ILE A 126 -1.92 -4.05 -7.37
C ILE A 126 -3.28 -3.82 -6.71
N PHE A 127 -4.32 -4.37 -7.33
CA PHE A 127 -5.63 -4.41 -6.70
C PHE A 127 -5.55 -5.42 -5.56
N HIS A 128 -5.91 -4.94 -4.38
CA HIS A 128 -5.90 -5.73 -3.18
C HIS A 128 -7.07 -5.33 -2.29
N ARG A 129 -7.34 -6.20 -1.33
CA ARG A 129 -8.38 -6.05 -0.34
C ARG A 129 -7.95 -6.75 0.94
N ALA A 130 -8.80 -6.71 1.96
CA ALA A 130 -8.63 -7.59 3.11
C ALA A 130 -9.96 -8.22 3.53
N GLY A 131 -9.92 -9.50 3.89
CA GLY A 131 -11.07 -10.21 4.40
C GLY A 131 -11.64 -9.60 5.69
N ALA A 132 -12.83 -10.06 6.06
CA ALA A 132 -13.41 -9.76 7.37
C ALA A 132 -12.64 -10.50 8.46
N ASN A 133 -12.56 -9.91 9.65
CA ASN A 133 -12.05 -10.60 10.83
C ASN A 133 -13.23 -11.29 11.52
N SER A 134 -13.36 -12.60 11.34
CA SER A 134 -14.42 -13.40 11.95
C SER A 134 -14.06 -13.94 13.34
N THR A 135 -12.86 -13.61 13.84
CA THR A 135 -12.43 -13.96 15.20
C THR A 135 -12.92 -12.95 16.24
N ASN A 136 -12.65 -13.22 17.51
CA ASN A 136 -12.88 -12.27 18.61
C ASN A 136 -11.65 -11.37 18.89
N ASP A 137 -10.49 -11.70 18.32
CA ASP A 137 -9.23 -11.02 18.58
C ASP A 137 -8.98 -9.92 17.55
N MET A 138 -8.28 -8.87 17.96
CA MET A 138 -7.95 -7.76 17.07
C MET A 138 -6.79 -8.12 16.13
N ARG A 139 -7.00 -7.97 14.82
CA ARG A 139 -5.92 -8.02 13.81
C ARG A 139 -5.12 -6.72 13.86
N LYS A 140 -3.80 -6.80 14.04
CA LYS A 140 -2.91 -5.62 14.15
C LYS A 140 -1.82 -5.71 13.10
N VAL A 141 -1.63 -4.62 12.37
CA VAL A 141 -0.67 -4.55 11.26
C VAL A 141 0.04 -3.21 11.33
N MET A 142 1.32 -3.20 10.96
CA MET A 142 2.00 -1.98 10.55
C MET A 142 2.23 -2.00 9.04
N THR A 143 1.89 -0.92 8.36
CA THR A 143 2.27 -0.70 6.96
C THR A 143 3.38 0.34 6.87
N VAL A 144 4.30 0.13 5.92
CA VAL A 144 5.31 1.12 5.56
C VAL A 144 5.29 1.26 4.04
N ILE A 145 4.97 2.44 3.55
CA ILE A 145 4.91 2.75 2.13
C ILE A 145 6.24 3.38 1.73
N TYR A 146 6.87 2.80 0.73
CA TYR A 146 8.12 3.28 0.15
C TYR A 146 7.86 3.86 -1.24
N MET A 147 8.63 4.87 -1.58
CA MET A 147 8.73 5.43 -2.93
C MET A 147 10.19 5.53 -3.35
N ASP A 148 10.43 5.67 -4.66
CA ASP A 148 11.76 6.01 -5.19
C ASP A 148 12.36 7.23 -4.44
N ARG A 149 13.67 7.20 -4.18
CA ARG A 149 14.41 8.32 -3.60
C ARG A 149 14.28 9.60 -4.44
N ASP A 150 14.07 9.47 -5.75
CA ASP A 150 14.00 10.58 -6.68
C ASP A 150 12.55 10.82 -7.16
N MET A 151 11.57 10.27 -6.44
CA MET A 151 10.15 10.42 -6.77
C MET A 151 9.75 11.90 -6.87
N ILE A 152 9.20 12.28 -8.01
CA ILE A 152 8.67 13.62 -8.28
C ILE A 152 7.21 13.69 -7.83
N LEU A 153 6.87 14.81 -7.17
CA LEU A 153 5.48 15.13 -6.89
C LEU A 153 4.79 15.56 -8.19
N LYS A 154 3.74 14.86 -8.62
CA LYS A 154 2.93 15.27 -9.78
C LYS A 154 1.80 16.20 -9.37
N GLU A 155 1.19 16.84 -10.37
CA GLU A 155 -0.06 17.58 -10.17
C GLU A 155 -1.15 16.61 -9.70
N PRO A 156 -1.85 16.88 -8.58
CA PRO A 156 -2.87 15.99 -8.08
C PRO A 156 -4.10 15.95 -9.00
N GLU A 157 -4.63 14.75 -9.24
CA GLU A 157 -5.75 14.52 -10.16
C GLU A 157 -7.11 14.49 -9.44
N ASN A 158 -7.10 14.36 -8.11
CA ASN A 158 -8.32 14.25 -7.31
C ASN A 158 -8.13 14.84 -5.90
N LYS A 159 -9.24 15.04 -5.19
CA LYS A 159 -9.25 15.59 -3.81
C LYS A 159 -8.39 14.78 -2.83
N ASN A 160 -8.29 13.46 -3.04
CA ASN A 160 -7.59 12.56 -2.13
C ASN A 160 -6.08 12.71 -2.29
N GLN A 161 -5.59 12.85 -3.52
CA GLN A 161 -4.20 13.20 -3.81
C GLN A 161 -3.80 14.57 -3.22
N ILE A 162 -4.71 15.56 -3.24
CA ILE A 162 -4.46 16.84 -2.56
C ILE A 162 -4.32 16.64 -1.04
N ASN A 163 -5.19 15.82 -0.44
CA ASN A 163 -5.13 15.54 1.00
C ASN A 163 -3.83 14.82 1.37
N ASP A 164 -3.45 13.80 0.60
CA ASP A 164 -2.23 13.02 0.81
C ASP A 164 -0.96 13.84 0.59
N TRP A 165 -0.93 14.73 -0.42
CA TRP A 165 0.16 15.69 -0.55
C TRP A 165 0.32 16.55 0.72
N ASN A 166 -0.76 17.20 1.15
CA ASN A 166 -0.73 18.10 2.30
C ASN A 166 -0.35 17.38 3.60
N THR A 167 -0.70 16.11 3.72
CA THR A 167 -0.48 15.31 4.94
C THR A 167 0.89 14.64 4.94
N TRP A 168 1.28 14.01 3.83
CA TRP A 168 2.41 13.08 3.75
C TRP A 168 3.62 13.62 3.00
N CYS A 169 3.47 14.72 2.26
CA CYS A 169 4.56 15.38 1.54
C CYS A 169 4.64 16.90 1.85
N PRO A 170 4.63 17.31 3.13
CA PRO A 170 4.52 18.72 3.51
C PRO A 170 5.70 19.53 2.97
N GLY A 171 5.38 20.61 2.24
CA GLY A 171 6.38 21.50 1.66
C GLY A 171 7.04 20.98 0.37
N ALA A 172 6.72 19.76 -0.08
CA ALA A 172 7.06 19.34 -1.44
C ALA A 172 6.29 20.18 -2.47
N LYS A 173 6.87 20.39 -3.64
CA LYS A 173 6.28 21.16 -4.73
C LYS A 173 6.12 20.30 -5.97
N VAL A 174 5.05 20.57 -6.73
CA VAL A 174 4.80 19.88 -7.99
C VAL A 174 5.98 20.09 -8.94
N GLY A 175 6.44 18.99 -9.56
CA GLY A 175 7.59 18.97 -10.46
C GLY A 175 8.95 18.90 -9.76
N GLU A 176 8.99 18.83 -8.43
CA GLU A 176 10.23 18.67 -7.65
C GLU A 176 10.27 17.28 -6.97
N VAL A 177 11.49 16.82 -6.65
CA VAL A 177 11.71 15.61 -5.85
C VAL A 177 11.08 15.78 -4.47
N ILE A 178 10.29 14.79 -4.04
CA ILE A 178 9.69 14.78 -2.71
C ILE A 178 10.77 14.58 -1.67
N ASN A 179 11.04 15.65 -0.91
CA ASN A 179 12.07 15.67 0.12
C ASN A 179 11.60 16.48 1.33
N SER A 180 10.46 16.10 1.91
CA SER A 180 9.97 16.71 3.15
C SER A 180 10.68 16.16 4.39
N PRO A 181 10.57 16.81 5.56
CA PRO A 181 11.09 16.29 6.83
C PRO A 181 10.56 14.90 7.23
N ILE A 182 9.39 14.50 6.70
CA ILE A 182 8.76 13.20 6.99
C ILE A 182 8.94 12.16 5.87
N ASN A 183 9.64 12.52 4.78
CA ASN A 183 10.00 11.59 3.70
C ASN A 183 11.53 11.35 3.59
N PRO A 184 12.21 10.94 4.68
CA PRO A 184 13.65 10.69 4.63
C PRO A 184 14.00 9.52 3.71
N ILE A 185 15.20 9.56 3.15
CA ILE A 185 15.81 8.39 2.51
C ILE A 185 16.08 7.35 3.61
N LEU A 186 15.53 6.15 3.43
CA LEU A 186 15.73 5.03 4.35
C LEU A 186 16.77 4.03 3.82
N TYR A 187 17.00 4.02 2.51
CA TYR A 187 18.04 3.21 1.89
C TYR A 187 18.65 3.89 0.66
N GLN A 188 19.97 3.80 0.57
CA GLN A 188 20.79 4.01 -0.61
C GLN A 188 22.09 3.17 -0.48
N PRO A 189 22.69 2.68 -1.59
CA PRO A 189 23.95 1.96 -1.64
C PRO A 189 25.12 2.71 -0.99
#